data_AF-A0A8H6LF47-F1
#
_entry.id   AF-A0A8H6LF47-F1
#
_cell.length_a   1.000
_cell.length_b   1.000
_cell.length_c   1.000
_cell.angle_alpha   90.00
_cell.angle_beta   90.00
_cell.angle_gamma   90.00
#
_symmetry.space_group_name_H-M   'P 1'
#
loop_
_entity.id
_entity.type
_entity.pdbx_description
1 polymer ?
#
loop_
_entity_poly.entity_id
_entity_poly.type
_entity_poly.pdbx_seq_one_letter_code
_entity_poly.pdbx_strand_id
1 'polypeptide(L)'
;MSKTVLVLGATGTQGGSIANLLVQYPDQYLVRCLTRNPSSDKAKALAAKGAQLVKADLTIPSTLPEAFKGVWGVFAVTDFYDTAVLDDPMSEEKQGQHIVEASVAAGVECFLWSTLPSSREISGGKFVTRLYEGKLSVDAVIRDADLKGAFIRTGNFYENMISRKYAAYDKENDVITMTRPIIGPDAELTSLYVEKDLGAVAKALFDQWDEKKDILDGKYFLASGARETMGDINAILEKVSGKKVIYKVKPTCGIPDRDIMLQLYNNVGMYPGVDIPTPEVAMLGVKLHSAEDFIRERLPSAFKAQSAMSPSDIQDWDPASEAVDQTASATDDARETTPTDDQDGTKKRNVAKDTAAANAESTERPTKKMKRGKYISRACTSCQQRKIKVGVHVLLSSINVDMEGDSDKSYPTSAKEEIHADNASRNNYLASPLLQGAHNRPVKT
;
A
#
# COMPACT_ATOMS: atom_id res chain seq x y z
N MET A 1 12.09 -28.71 -1.85
CA MET A 1 13.00 -27.57 -1.61
C MET A 1 12.17 -26.44 -1.03
N SER A 2 12.72 -25.65 -0.11
CA SER A 2 12.02 -24.47 0.42
C SER A 2 11.79 -23.46 -0.70
N LYS A 3 10.62 -22.82 -0.70
CA LYS A 3 10.24 -21.81 -1.69
C LYS A 3 10.89 -20.48 -1.34
N THR A 4 11.63 -19.88 -2.27
CA THR A 4 12.18 -18.54 -2.06
C THR A 4 11.06 -17.51 -2.19
N VAL A 5 10.78 -16.76 -1.12
CA VAL A 5 9.82 -15.65 -1.13
C VAL A 5 10.57 -14.33 -1.00
N LEU A 6 10.42 -13.48 -2.00
CA LEU A 6 10.94 -12.12 -1.98
C LEU A 6 9.91 -11.16 -1.38
N VAL A 7 10.30 -10.44 -0.33
CA VAL A 7 9.47 -9.47 0.37
C VAL A 7 10.01 -8.07 0.11
N LEU A 8 9.21 -7.25 -0.58
CA LEU A 8 9.47 -5.83 -0.77
C LEU A 8 8.91 -5.05 0.42
N GLY A 9 9.49 -3.88 0.70
CA GLY A 9 9.11 -3.08 1.87
C GLY A 9 9.32 -3.82 3.21
N ALA A 10 10.29 -4.74 3.26
CA ALA A 10 10.52 -5.63 4.41
C ALA A 10 10.87 -4.88 5.70
N THR A 11 11.46 -3.68 5.60
CA THR A 11 11.75 -2.81 6.77
C THR A 11 10.58 -1.90 7.17
N GLY A 12 9.50 -1.89 6.38
CA GLY A 12 8.25 -1.19 6.68
C GLY A 12 7.24 -2.08 7.41
N THR A 13 6.07 -1.53 7.74
CA THR A 13 5.04 -2.24 8.53
C THR A 13 4.47 -3.46 7.79
N GLN A 14 4.13 -3.31 6.51
CA GLN A 14 3.50 -4.39 5.73
C GLN A 14 4.48 -5.53 5.44
N GLY A 15 5.55 -5.23 4.68
CA GLY A 15 6.56 -6.24 4.35
C GLY A 15 7.24 -6.79 5.60
N GLY A 16 7.43 -5.97 6.65
CA GLY A 16 7.96 -6.43 7.92
C GLY A 16 7.08 -7.46 8.61
N SER A 17 5.75 -7.30 8.63
CA SER A 17 4.83 -8.31 9.17
C SER A 17 5.04 -9.67 8.48
N ILE A 18 5.08 -9.65 7.14
CA ILE A 18 5.19 -10.86 6.32
C ILE A 18 6.57 -11.50 6.50
N ALA A 19 7.65 -10.72 6.39
CA ALA A 19 9.01 -11.23 6.56
C ALA A 19 9.19 -11.84 7.95
N ASN A 20 8.74 -11.16 9.01
CA ASN A 20 8.86 -11.67 10.39
C ASN A 20 8.04 -12.94 10.63
N LEU A 21 6.91 -13.13 9.94
CA LEU A 21 6.14 -14.36 10.04
C LEU A 21 6.79 -15.49 9.23
N LEU A 22 7.15 -15.25 7.97
CA LEU A 22 7.63 -16.30 7.08
C LEU A 22 8.98 -16.89 7.54
N VAL A 23 9.88 -16.08 8.14
CA VAL A 23 11.16 -16.59 8.67
C VAL A 23 11.00 -17.62 9.80
N GLN A 24 9.83 -17.70 10.42
CA GLN A 24 9.53 -18.70 11.44
C GLN A 24 9.25 -20.09 10.83
N TYR A 25 9.17 -20.20 9.51
CA TYR A 25 8.88 -21.44 8.77
C TYR A 25 10.01 -21.78 7.77
N PRO A 26 11.26 -21.98 8.23
CA PRO A 26 12.43 -22.18 7.37
C PRO A 26 12.35 -23.47 6.52
N ASP A 27 11.59 -24.45 6.97
CA ASP A 27 11.35 -25.69 6.22
C ASP A 27 10.43 -25.49 5.01
N GLN A 28 9.64 -24.40 5.02
CA GLN A 28 8.71 -24.05 3.94
C GLN A 28 9.27 -22.94 3.06
N TYR A 29 9.85 -21.90 3.67
CA TYR A 29 10.23 -20.66 3.01
C TYR A 29 11.68 -20.27 3.23
N LEU A 30 12.33 -19.84 2.15
CA LEU A 30 13.54 -19.03 2.22
C LEU A 30 13.15 -17.57 2.00
N VAL A 31 13.22 -16.76 3.06
CA VAL A 31 12.78 -15.35 2.99
C VAL A 31 13.92 -14.46 2.51
N ARG A 32 13.69 -13.74 1.41
CA ARG A 32 14.59 -12.70 0.89
C ARG A 32 13.94 -11.33 1.07
N CYS A 33 14.62 -10.40 1.71
CA CYS A 33 14.14 -9.05 1.98
C CYS A 33 14.87 -8.05 1.09
N LEU A 34 14.12 -7.37 0.23
CA LEU A 34 14.64 -6.27 -0.60
C LEU A 34 14.74 -5.00 0.25
N THR A 35 15.92 -4.37 0.27
CA THR A 35 16.14 -3.09 0.97
C THR A 35 17.16 -2.23 0.22
N ARG A 36 17.04 -0.90 0.28
CA ARG A 36 18.09 0.02 -0.19
C ARG A 36 19.30 0.05 0.74
N ASN A 37 19.07 -0.20 2.02
CA ASN A 37 20.08 -0.14 3.08
C ASN A 37 20.11 -1.45 3.89
N PRO A 38 20.91 -2.45 3.47
CA PRO A 38 21.08 -3.69 4.23
C PRO A 38 21.72 -3.50 5.62
N SER A 39 22.36 -2.35 5.84
CA SER A 39 23.07 -2.06 7.09
C SER A 39 22.20 -1.40 8.15
N SER A 40 20.94 -1.08 7.86
CA SER A 40 20.03 -0.48 8.83
C SER A 40 19.68 -1.45 9.96
N ASP A 41 19.33 -0.92 11.14
CA ASP A 41 19.02 -1.75 12.30
C ASP A 41 17.82 -2.67 12.04
N LYS A 42 16.82 -2.20 11.30
CA LYS A 42 15.66 -3.00 10.89
C LYS A 42 16.07 -4.14 9.95
N ALA A 43 16.94 -3.87 8.98
CA ALA A 43 17.43 -4.89 8.06
C ALA A 43 18.28 -5.94 8.79
N LYS A 44 19.22 -5.50 9.65
CA LYS A 44 20.03 -6.38 10.50
C LYS A 44 19.16 -7.23 11.43
N ALA A 45 18.10 -6.67 12.00
CA ALA A 45 17.16 -7.42 12.84
C ALA A 45 16.43 -8.53 12.08
N LEU A 46 16.08 -8.32 10.79
CA LEU A 46 15.51 -9.36 9.94
C LEU A 46 16.55 -10.44 9.60
N ALA A 47 17.79 -10.04 9.29
CA ALA A 47 18.88 -10.97 9.02
C ALA A 47 19.18 -11.88 10.23
N ALA A 48 19.18 -11.30 11.43
CA ALA A 48 19.36 -12.06 12.67
C ALA A 48 18.25 -13.10 12.92
N LYS A 49 17.08 -12.95 12.30
CA LYS A 49 15.97 -13.92 12.34
C LYS A 49 16.02 -14.96 11.21
N GLY A 50 17.03 -14.90 10.33
CA GLY A 50 17.21 -15.84 9.23
C GLY A 50 16.79 -15.34 7.85
N ALA A 51 16.41 -14.06 7.70
CA ALA A 51 16.13 -13.50 6.38
C ALA A 51 17.42 -13.23 5.58
N GLN A 52 17.39 -13.46 4.27
CA GLN A 52 18.43 -13.02 3.35
C GLN A 52 18.19 -11.56 2.97
N LEU A 53 19.18 -10.69 3.14
CA LEU A 53 19.07 -9.31 2.68
C LEU A 53 19.60 -9.18 1.27
N VAL A 54 18.86 -8.48 0.40
CA VAL A 54 19.34 -8.10 -0.93
C VAL A 54 19.21 -6.60 -1.13
N LYS A 55 20.30 -5.98 -1.60
CA LYS A 55 20.31 -4.55 -1.93
C LYS A 55 19.73 -4.34 -3.32
N ALA A 56 18.63 -3.59 -3.41
CA ALA A 56 18.09 -3.11 -4.67
C ALA A 56 17.22 -1.87 -4.45
N ASP A 57 16.95 -1.15 -5.53
CA ASP A 57 16.17 0.08 -5.54
C ASP A 57 15.11 0.01 -6.66
N LEU A 58 13.84 0.18 -6.29
CA LEU A 58 12.72 0.13 -7.22
C LEU A 58 12.72 1.28 -8.24
N THR A 59 13.46 2.36 -7.94
CA THR A 59 13.68 3.49 -8.84
C THR A 59 14.81 3.24 -9.85
N ILE A 60 15.59 2.18 -9.65
CA ILE A 60 16.74 1.79 -10.49
C ILE A 60 16.54 0.36 -11.00
N PRO A 61 15.81 0.16 -12.12
CA PRO A 61 15.42 -1.15 -12.64
C PRO A 61 16.57 -2.14 -12.81
N SER A 62 17.76 -1.64 -13.17
CA SER A 62 18.95 -2.46 -13.36
C SER A 62 19.43 -3.17 -12.09
N THR A 63 18.95 -2.78 -10.91
CA THR A 63 19.29 -3.42 -9.63
C THR A 63 18.35 -4.58 -9.26
N LEU A 64 17.20 -4.72 -9.94
CA LEU A 64 16.18 -5.72 -9.60
C LEU A 64 16.52 -7.16 -10.02
N PRO A 65 17.16 -7.46 -11.16
CA PRO A 65 17.32 -8.84 -11.63
C PRO A 65 17.95 -9.79 -10.61
N GLU A 66 18.99 -9.36 -9.90
CA GLU A 66 19.64 -10.19 -8.87
C GLU A 66 18.75 -10.43 -7.66
N ALA A 67 17.90 -9.46 -7.28
CA ALA A 67 16.95 -9.63 -6.18
C ALA A 67 15.87 -10.67 -6.50
N PHE A 68 15.43 -10.73 -7.76
CA PHE A 68 14.36 -11.63 -8.22
C PHE A 68 14.86 -13.02 -8.65
N LYS A 69 16.17 -13.24 -8.73
CA LYS A 69 16.74 -14.52 -9.17
C LYS A 69 16.31 -15.70 -8.31
N GLY A 70 15.67 -16.70 -8.93
CA GLY A 70 15.24 -17.93 -8.27
C GLY A 70 14.13 -17.74 -7.23
N VAL A 71 13.37 -16.65 -7.34
CA VAL A 71 12.23 -16.35 -6.49
C VAL A 71 11.00 -17.12 -6.99
N TRP A 72 10.34 -17.83 -6.09
CA TRP A 72 9.08 -18.51 -6.36
C TRP A 72 7.87 -17.58 -6.14
N GLY A 73 7.88 -16.85 -5.02
CA GLY A 73 6.78 -15.97 -4.64
C GLY A 73 7.26 -14.57 -4.28
N VAL A 74 6.43 -13.56 -4.52
CA VAL A 74 6.75 -12.16 -4.22
C VAL A 74 5.62 -11.57 -3.39
N PHE A 75 5.96 -10.87 -2.31
CA PHE A 75 5.08 -9.85 -1.74
C PHE A 75 5.57 -8.48 -2.16
N ALA A 76 4.74 -7.75 -2.90
CA ALA A 76 5.06 -6.46 -3.47
C ALA A 76 4.18 -5.36 -2.85
N VAL A 77 4.86 -4.30 -2.42
CA VAL A 77 4.25 -3.08 -1.90
C VAL A 77 5.13 -1.89 -2.30
N THR A 78 4.50 -0.79 -2.65
CA THR A 78 5.15 0.49 -2.91
C THR A 78 4.74 1.51 -1.84
N ASP A 79 5.60 2.51 -1.63
CA ASP A 79 5.36 3.55 -0.63
C ASP A 79 5.18 4.92 -1.30
N PHE A 80 3.99 5.47 -1.17
CA PHE A 80 3.66 6.82 -1.66
C PHE A 80 4.44 7.92 -0.93
N TYR A 81 4.86 7.66 0.32
CA TYR A 81 5.55 8.65 1.15
C TYR A 81 7.07 8.60 1.03
N ASP A 82 7.60 7.80 0.09
CA ASP A 82 9.03 7.67 -0.15
C ASP A 82 9.63 9.01 -0.62
N THR A 83 10.47 9.61 0.22
CA THR A 83 11.10 10.91 -0.07
C THR A 83 11.97 10.96 -1.32
N ALA A 84 12.48 9.82 -1.78
CA ALA A 84 13.24 9.78 -3.03
C ALA A 84 12.34 10.10 -4.24
N VAL A 85 11.02 10.04 -4.06
CA VAL A 85 10.05 10.13 -5.15
C VAL A 85 8.80 10.97 -4.85
N LEU A 86 8.72 11.59 -3.67
CA LEU A 86 7.59 12.45 -3.25
C LEU A 86 7.19 13.51 -4.28
N ASP A 87 8.15 14.03 -5.06
CA ASP A 87 7.92 15.06 -6.08
C ASP A 87 7.54 14.51 -7.46
N ASP A 88 7.59 13.19 -7.70
CA ASP A 88 7.14 12.54 -8.94
C ASP A 88 5.87 11.69 -8.68
N PRO A 89 4.68 12.22 -9.00
CA PRO A 89 3.40 11.53 -8.80
C PRO A 89 3.30 10.18 -9.53
N MET A 90 4.07 9.98 -10.60
CA MET A 90 4.07 8.75 -11.38
C MET A 90 5.09 7.73 -10.87
N SER A 91 5.88 8.07 -9.86
CA SER A 91 6.98 7.22 -9.44
C SER A 91 6.51 5.93 -8.77
N GLU A 92 5.42 5.98 -8.00
CA GLU A 92 4.83 4.76 -7.42
C GLU A 92 4.38 3.79 -8.53
N GLU A 93 3.74 4.32 -9.58
CA GLU A 93 3.29 3.53 -10.73
C GLU A 93 4.47 2.93 -11.50
N LYS A 94 5.54 3.71 -11.72
CA LYS A 94 6.78 3.23 -12.35
C LYS A 94 7.46 2.14 -11.53
N GLN A 95 7.54 2.31 -10.21
CA GLN A 95 8.08 1.28 -9.31
C GLN A 95 7.25 -0.01 -9.42
N GLY A 96 5.93 0.10 -9.40
CA GLY A 96 5.01 -1.02 -9.65
C GLY A 96 5.31 -1.72 -10.98
N GLN A 97 5.46 -0.96 -12.05
CA GLN A 97 5.81 -1.51 -13.37
C GLN A 97 7.16 -2.25 -13.35
N HIS A 98 8.20 -1.66 -12.77
CA HIS A 98 9.52 -2.31 -12.66
C HIS A 98 9.46 -3.62 -11.87
N ILE A 99 8.63 -3.68 -10.81
CA ILE A 99 8.39 -4.90 -10.03
C ILE A 99 7.74 -5.97 -10.90
N VAL A 100 6.70 -5.61 -11.67
CA VAL A 100 6.01 -6.54 -12.57
C VAL A 100 6.97 -7.07 -13.62
N GLU A 101 7.73 -6.20 -14.29
CA GLU A 101 8.72 -6.59 -15.29
C GLU A 101 9.78 -7.54 -14.72
N ALA A 102 10.32 -7.24 -13.54
CA ALA A 102 11.28 -8.11 -12.86
C ALA A 102 10.68 -9.46 -12.44
N SER A 103 9.41 -9.47 -12.01
CA SER A 103 8.69 -10.69 -11.62
C SER A 103 8.44 -11.61 -12.80
N VAL A 104 7.99 -11.03 -13.93
CA VAL A 104 7.79 -11.76 -15.19
C VAL A 104 9.11 -12.33 -15.69
N ALA A 105 10.17 -11.51 -15.73
CA ALA A 105 11.49 -11.95 -16.18
C ALA A 105 12.09 -13.07 -15.33
N ALA A 106 11.77 -13.10 -14.03
CA ALA A 106 12.20 -14.14 -13.11
C ALA A 106 11.31 -15.39 -13.09
N GLY A 107 10.16 -15.36 -13.75
CA GLY A 107 9.20 -16.47 -13.76
C GLY A 107 8.54 -16.70 -12.40
N VAL A 108 8.21 -15.63 -11.68
CA VAL A 108 7.51 -15.70 -10.39
C VAL A 108 6.18 -16.43 -10.54
N GLU A 109 5.93 -17.40 -9.65
CA GLU A 109 4.72 -18.23 -9.70
C GLU A 109 3.57 -17.67 -8.88
N CYS A 110 3.87 -16.99 -7.76
CA CYS A 110 2.88 -16.40 -6.85
C CYS A 110 3.20 -14.94 -6.54
N PHE A 111 2.51 -14.01 -7.20
CA PHE A 111 2.70 -12.58 -7.00
C PHE A 111 1.60 -11.97 -6.12
N LEU A 112 1.93 -11.53 -4.91
CA LEU A 112 1.00 -10.85 -4.00
C LEU A 112 1.19 -9.34 -4.07
N TRP A 113 0.19 -8.60 -4.55
CA TRP A 113 0.25 -7.14 -4.71
C TRP A 113 -0.58 -6.42 -3.65
N SER A 114 0.05 -5.55 -2.86
CA SER A 114 -0.65 -4.66 -1.93
C SER A 114 -1.25 -3.47 -2.67
N THR A 115 -2.58 -3.45 -2.84
CA THR A 115 -3.31 -2.44 -3.61
C THR A 115 -4.46 -1.79 -2.84
N LEU A 116 -5.16 -0.86 -3.50
CA LEU A 116 -6.32 -0.12 -3.01
C LEU A 116 -7.41 -0.06 -4.10
N PRO A 117 -8.69 0.17 -3.75
CA PRO A 117 -9.75 0.35 -4.75
C PRO A 117 -9.61 1.70 -5.47
N SER A 118 -10.44 1.95 -6.50
CA SER A 118 -10.52 3.30 -7.07
C SER A 118 -11.26 4.23 -6.10
N SER A 119 -10.57 5.27 -5.64
CA SER A 119 -11.20 6.38 -4.90
C SER A 119 -12.25 7.09 -5.73
N ARG A 120 -12.03 7.21 -7.05
CA ARG A 120 -13.01 7.78 -7.99
C ARG A 120 -14.29 6.96 -8.04
N GLU A 121 -14.20 5.65 -8.16
CA GLU A 121 -15.39 4.78 -8.26
C GLU A 121 -16.18 4.80 -6.95
N ILE A 122 -15.52 4.55 -5.82
CA ILE A 122 -16.21 4.44 -4.52
C ILE A 122 -16.81 5.78 -4.05
N SER A 123 -16.26 6.91 -4.49
CA SER A 123 -16.77 8.24 -4.14
C SER A 123 -17.69 8.87 -5.20
N GLY A 124 -17.93 8.20 -6.33
CA GLY A 124 -18.62 8.81 -7.48
C GLY A 124 -17.89 10.05 -8.02
N GLY A 125 -16.56 10.07 -7.92
CA GLY A 125 -15.70 11.15 -8.39
C GLY A 125 -15.58 12.36 -7.47
N LYS A 126 -16.18 12.34 -6.28
CA LYS A 126 -16.13 13.45 -5.31
C LYS A 126 -14.79 13.57 -4.61
N PHE A 127 -14.16 12.44 -4.29
CA PHE A 127 -12.89 12.37 -3.59
C PHE A 127 -11.94 11.49 -4.41
N VAL A 128 -11.03 12.13 -5.15
CA VAL A 128 -10.07 11.43 -6.01
C VAL A 128 -8.67 11.70 -5.48
N THR A 129 -7.99 10.65 -5.04
CA THR A 129 -6.65 10.74 -4.46
C THR A 129 -5.67 9.86 -5.23
N ARG A 130 -4.48 10.38 -5.48
CA ARG A 130 -3.42 9.65 -6.19
C ARG A 130 -2.96 8.41 -5.43
N LEU A 131 -3.08 8.40 -4.10
CA LEU A 131 -2.70 7.26 -3.25
C LEU A 131 -3.46 5.97 -3.61
N TYR A 132 -4.71 6.12 -4.06
CA TYR A 132 -5.59 5.01 -4.44
C TYR A 132 -5.41 4.70 -5.93
N GLU A 133 -5.51 5.71 -6.79
CA GLU A 133 -5.46 5.51 -8.23
C GLU A 133 -4.09 4.97 -8.70
N GLY A 134 -2.98 5.40 -8.08
CA GLY A 134 -1.65 4.93 -8.43
C GLY A 134 -1.42 3.45 -8.12
N LYS A 135 -2.03 2.92 -7.05
CA LYS A 135 -1.96 1.48 -6.74
C LYS A 135 -2.83 0.66 -7.68
N LEU A 136 -4.03 1.18 -7.98
CA LEU A 136 -4.96 0.53 -8.89
C LEU A 136 -4.44 0.50 -10.33
N SER A 137 -3.68 1.52 -10.78
CA SER A 137 -3.12 1.50 -12.14
C SER A 137 -2.14 0.34 -12.34
N VAL A 138 -1.39 -0.04 -11.30
CA VAL A 138 -0.50 -1.21 -11.32
C VAL A 138 -1.29 -2.52 -11.39
N ASP A 139 -2.52 -2.58 -10.87
CA ASP A 139 -3.38 -3.77 -11.04
C ASP A 139 -3.61 -4.10 -12.51
N ALA A 140 -3.77 -3.08 -13.37
CA ALA A 140 -3.90 -3.26 -14.80
C ALA A 140 -2.61 -3.80 -15.42
N VAL A 141 -1.46 -3.26 -15.02
CA VAL A 141 -0.13 -3.72 -15.49
C VAL A 141 0.11 -5.19 -15.15
N ILE A 142 -0.26 -5.62 -13.93
CA ILE A 142 -0.15 -7.02 -13.49
C ILE A 142 -1.00 -7.94 -14.37
N ARG A 143 -2.25 -7.54 -14.65
CA ARG A 143 -3.19 -8.31 -15.48
C ARG A 143 -2.73 -8.37 -16.94
N ASP A 144 -2.30 -7.26 -17.51
CA ASP A 144 -1.82 -7.17 -18.88
C ASP A 144 -0.55 -8.03 -19.11
N ALA A 145 0.26 -8.19 -18.06
CA ALA A 145 1.44 -9.05 -18.07
C ALA A 145 1.14 -10.55 -17.86
N ASP A 146 -0.13 -10.92 -17.61
CA ASP A 146 -0.56 -12.27 -17.20
C ASP A 146 0.25 -12.84 -16.01
N LEU A 147 0.67 -11.96 -15.09
CA LEU A 147 1.44 -12.36 -13.92
C LEU A 147 0.50 -12.96 -12.87
N LYS A 148 0.67 -14.26 -12.60
CA LYS A 148 -0.18 -15.03 -11.69
C LYS A 148 0.00 -14.60 -10.25
N GLY A 149 -1.11 -14.35 -9.56
CA GLY A 149 -1.06 -13.71 -8.26
C GLY A 149 -2.39 -13.33 -7.65
N ALA A 150 -2.34 -12.72 -6.48
CA ALA A 150 -3.51 -12.22 -5.77
C ALA A 150 -3.30 -10.76 -5.34
N PHE A 151 -4.40 -10.01 -5.27
CA PHE A 151 -4.43 -8.62 -4.88
C PHE A 151 -4.85 -8.50 -3.42
N ILE A 152 -4.01 -7.93 -2.56
CA ILE A 152 -4.32 -7.71 -1.15
C ILE A 152 -4.69 -6.24 -0.96
N ARG A 153 -5.93 -6.00 -0.54
CA ARG A 153 -6.42 -4.68 -0.12
C ARG A 153 -6.30 -4.57 1.39
N THR A 154 -5.90 -3.41 1.88
CA THR A 154 -5.67 -3.21 3.33
C THR A 154 -6.70 -2.28 3.96
N GLY A 155 -7.01 -2.54 5.22
CA GLY A 155 -7.77 -1.62 6.08
C GLY A 155 -6.89 -0.51 6.69
N ASN A 156 -7.48 0.34 7.52
CA ASN A 156 -6.79 1.31 8.35
C ASN A 156 -5.99 0.59 9.45
N PHE A 157 -4.70 0.88 9.56
CA PHE A 157 -3.81 0.17 10.48
C PHE A 157 -4.05 0.62 11.91
N TYR A 158 -4.20 -0.34 12.83
CA TYR A 158 -4.20 -0.05 14.26
C TYR A 158 -2.82 0.46 14.72
N GLU A 159 -1.74 0.03 14.06
CA GLU A 159 -0.36 0.47 14.29
C GLU A 159 -0.21 1.99 14.24
N ASN A 160 -1.04 2.69 13.44
CA ASN A 160 -1.02 4.15 13.33
C ASN A 160 -1.35 4.85 14.66
N MET A 161 -2.01 4.17 15.62
CA MET A 161 -2.15 4.68 16.99
C MET A 161 -0.79 4.94 17.65
N ILE A 162 0.22 4.14 17.30
CA ILE A 162 1.58 4.21 17.84
C ILE A 162 2.49 4.95 16.85
N SER A 163 2.62 4.46 15.62
CA SER A 163 3.60 4.96 14.64
C SER A 163 3.35 6.40 14.23
N ARG A 164 2.08 6.83 14.16
CA ARG A 164 1.69 8.22 13.88
C ARG A 164 1.32 9.01 15.13
N LYS A 165 1.60 8.44 16.31
CA LYS A 165 1.31 9.03 17.63
C LYS A 165 -0.14 9.53 17.75
N TYR A 166 -1.11 8.84 17.13
CA TYR A 166 -2.52 9.23 17.27
C TYR A 166 -3.03 9.03 18.69
N ALA A 167 -2.56 7.99 19.38
CA ALA A 167 -2.85 7.79 20.80
C ALA A 167 -1.64 8.23 21.63
N ALA A 168 -1.86 9.22 22.51
CA ALA A 168 -0.87 9.72 23.45
C ALA A 168 -1.40 9.64 24.88
N TYR A 169 -0.61 9.07 25.79
CA TYR A 169 -0.96 9.01 27.20
C TYR A 169 -0.33 10.17 27.99
N ASP A 170 -1.19 10.99 28.60
CA ASP A 170 -0.81 12.04 29.53
C ASP A 170 -0.86 11.49 30.96
N LYS A 171 0.32 11.28 31.55
CA LYS A 171 0.46 10.72 32.90
C LYS A 171 0.08 11.73 34.00
N GLU A 172 0.23 13.02 33.75
CA GLU A 172 -0.05 14.06 34.76
C GLU A 172 -1.56 14.20 34.98
N ASN A 173 -2.33 14.16 33.89
CA ASN A 173 -3.78 14.30 33.93
C ASN A 173 -4.53 12.94 33.92
N ASP A 174 -3.80 11.83 33.82
CA ASP A 174 -4.32 10.45 33.72
C ASP A 174 -5.36 10.25 32.60
N VAL A 175 -5.09 10.85 31.42
CA VAL A 175 -5.96 10.78 30.25
C VAL A 175 -5.21 10.31 29.01
N ILE A 176 -5.91 9.65 28.10
CA ILE A 176 -5.39 9.37 26.75
C ILE A 176 -5.99 10.39 25.79
N THR A 177 -5.17 11.04 24.98
CA THR A 177 -5.66 11.84 23.86
C THR A 177 -5.55 11.03 22.57
N MET A 178 -6.68 10.80 21.90
CA MET A 178 -6.73 10.27 20.54
C MET A 178 -6.88 11.43 19.55
N THR A 179 -5.83 11.73 18.79
CA THR A 179 -5.81 12.83 17.81
C THR A 179 -5.79 12.28 16.39
N ARG A 180 -6.81 12.63 15.59
CA ARG A 180 -6.92 12.21 14.19
C ARG A 180 -7.03 13.43 13.27
N PRO A 181 -6.37 13.45 12.10
CA PRO A 181 -6.63 14.45 11.08
C PRO A 181 -7.92 14.11 10.33
N ILE A 182 -8.82 15.08 10.22
CA ILE A 182 -10.08 15.08 9.45
C ILE A 182 -11.13 14.06 9.91
N ILE A 183 -10.72 12.85 10.28
CA ILE A 183 -11.58 11.75 10.69
C ILE A 183 -12.44 12.17 11.88
N GLY A 184 -13.76 12.05 11.72
CA GLY A 184 -14.73 12.29 12.79
C GLY A 184 -14.94 11.06 13.67
N PRO A 185 -15.64 11.20 14.81
CA PRO A 185 -15.94 10.07 15.69
C PRO A 185 -16.80 9.00 15.00
N ASP A 186 -17.74 9.41 14.14
CA ASP A 186 -18.68 8.50 13.47
C ASP A 186 -18.14 7.92 12.15
N ALA A 187 -16.89 8.23 11.79
CA ALA A 187 -16.29 7.76 10.56
C ALA A 187 -16.03 6.25 10.64
N GLU A 188 -16.70 5.48 9.79
CA GLU A 188 -16.52 4.03 9.70
C GLU A 188 -15.23 3.68 8.96
N LEU A 189 -14.35 2.94 9.63
CA LEU A 189 -13.11 2.43 9.08
C LEU A 189 -13.13 0.90 9.10
N THR A 190 -12.81 0.30 7.96
CA THR A 190 -12.35 -1.09 7.92
C THR A 190 -10.93 -1.11 8.49
N SER A 191 -10.71 -1.80 9.61
CA SER A 191 -9.44 -1.77 10.34
C SER A 191 -8.67 -3.08 10.24
N LEU A 192 -7.35 -3.00 10.44
CA LEU A 192 -6.42 -4.11 10.27
C LEU A 192 -5.32 -4.05 11.34
N TYR A 193 -5.07 -5.18 11.99
CA TYR A 193 -3.84 -5.38 12.77
C TYR A 193 -2.74 -5.91 11.84
N VAL A 194 -1.97 -5.03 11.21
CA VAL A 194 -1.01 -5.39 10.15
C VAL A 194 0.00 -6.42 10.63
N GLU A 195 0.63 -6.23 11.79
CA GLU A 195 1.70 -7.09 12.29
C GLU A 195 1.27 -8.57 12.40
N LYS A 196 -0.01 -8.84 12.71
CA LYS A 196 -0.55 -10.20 12.86
C LYS A 196 -1.35 -10.69 11.65
N ASP A 197 -2.24 -9.85 11.14
CA ASP A 197 -3.27 -10.28 10.21
C ASP A 197 -2.80 -10.22 8.76
N LEU A 198 -2.06 -9.18 8.36
CA LEU A 198 -1.58 -9.07 6.99
C LEU A 198 -0.57 -10.19 6.67
N GLY A 199 0.36 -10.42 7.60
CA GLY A 199 1.30 -11.54 7.55
C GLY A 199 0.56 -12.88 7.41
N ALA A 200 -0.46 -13.11 8.23
CA ALA A 200 -1.22 -14.35 8.21
C ALA A 200 -2.01 -14.54 6.90
N VAL A 201 -2.64 -13.49 6.37
CA VAL A 201 -3.32 -13.53 5.07
C VAL A 201 -2.34 -13.83 3.93
N ALA A 202 -1.21 -13.12 3.87
CA ALA A 202 -0.19 -13.35 2.84
C ALA A 202 0.42 -14.77 2.93
N LYS A 203 0.71 -15.24 4.15
CA LYS A 203 1.18 -16.62 4.35
C LYS A 203 0.15 -17.64 3.89
N ALA A 204 -1.13 -17.47 4.24
CA ALA A 204 -2.18 -18.39 3.82
C ALA A 204 -2.32 -18.44 2.29
N LEU A 205 -2.14 -17.30 1.60
CA LEU A 205 -2.10 -17.26 0.14
C LEU A 205 -0.91 -18.02 -0.43
N PHE A 206 0.30 -17.84 0.12
CA PHE A 206 1.48 -18.60 -0.30
C PHE A 206 1.34 -20.10 -0.02
N ASP A 207 0.83 -20.48 1.15
CA ASP A 207 0.67 -21.88 1.56
C ASP A 207 -0.29 -22.62 0.63
N GLN A 208 -1.38 -21.96 0.24
CA GLN A 208 -2.45 -22.57 -0.54
C GLN A 208 -2.28 -22.39 -2.06
N TRP A 209 -1.23 -21.69 -2.50
CA TRP A 209 -1.09 -21.28 -3.90
C TRP A 209 -1.08 -22.46 -4.88
N ASP A 210 -0.18 -23.42 -4.68
CA ASP A 210 -0.01 -24.52 -5.64
C ASP A 210 -1.28 -25.38 -5.76
N GLU A 211 -2.04 -25.50 -4.67
CA GLU A 211 -3.26 -26.32 -4.59
C GLU A 211 -4.50 -25.58 -5.08
N LYS A 212 -4.56 -24.25 -4.90
CA LYS A 212 -5.79 -23.46 -5.06
C LYS A 212 -5.63 -22.25 -5.99
N LYS A 213 -4.52 -22.12 -6.75
CA LYS A 213 -4.31 -20.97 -7.65
C LYS A 213 -5.48 -20.68 -8.58
N ASP A 214 -6.20 -21.69 -9.06
CA ASP A 214 -7.34 -21.50 -9.98
C ASP A 214 -8.49 -20.69 -9.36
N ILE A 215 -8.62 -20.68 -8.03
CA ILE A 215 -9.64 -19.90 -7.30
C ILE A 215 -9.06 -18.67 -6.58
N LEU A 216 -7.73 -18.60 -6.43
CA LEU A 216 -7.04 -17.46 -5.79
C LEU A 216 -6.55 -16.42 -6.81
N ASP A 217 -6.16 -16.86 -8.01
CA ASP A 217 -5.56 -16.01 -9.05
C ASP A 217 -6.50 -14.88 -9.48
N GLY A 218 -5.95 -13.67 -9.54
CA GLY A 218 -6.63 -12.45 -9.93
C GLY A 218 -7.69 -11.93 -8.95
N LYS A 219 -7.87 -12.57 -7.78
CA LYS A 219 -8.85 -12.16 -6.76
C LYS A 219 -8.33 -11.06 -5.84
N TYR A 220 -9.28 -10.32 -5.26
CA TYR A 220 -9.02 -9.31 -4.24
C TYR A 220 -9.30 -9.87 -2.84
N PHE A 221 -8.34 -9.74 -1.94
CA PHE A 221 -8.41 -10.14 -0.54
C PHE A 221 -8.35 -8.88 0.32
N LEU A 222 -9.45 -8.47 0.92
CA LEU A 222 -9.46 -7.35 1.86
C LEU A 222 -9.01 -7.81 3.23
N ALA A 223 -7.71 -7.67 3.51
CA ALA A 223 -7.12 -7.90 4.82
C ALA A 223 -7.67 -6.86 5.82
N SER A 224 -8.83 -7.16 6.40
CA SER A 224 -9.47 -6.36 7.44
C SER A 224 -10.37 -7.26 8.26
N GLY A 225 -10.27 -7.16 9.59
CA GLY A 225 -11.03 -7.99 10.54
C GLY A 225 -12.28 -7.33 11.10
N ALA A 226 -12.43 -6.01 10.93
CA ALA A 226 -13.50 -5.26 11.57
C ALA A 226 -13.87 -4.01 10.77
N ARG A 227 -15.15 -3.62 10.83
CA ARG A 227 -15.64 -2.28 10.47
C ARG A 227 -16.10 -1.60 11.76
N GLU A 228 -15.46 -0.50 12.11
CA GLU A 228 -15.64 0.17 13.40
C GLU A 228 -15.62 1.68 13.17
N THR A 229 -16.40 2.42 13.94
CA THR A 229 -16.26 3.87 14.01
C THR A 229 -15.05 4.25 14.88
N MET A 230 -14.58 5.49 14.76
CA MET A 230 -13.57 5.98 15.69
C MET A 230 -14.10 6.11 17.11
N GLY A 231 -15.40 6.34 17.28
CA GLY A 231 -16.11 6.26 18.55
C GLY A 231 -15.98 4.88 19.19
N ASP A 232 -16.20 3.81 18.41
CA ASP A 232 -16.07 2.43 18.90
C ASP A 232 -14.65 2.11 19.37
N ILE A 233 -13.65 2.47 18.55
CA ILE A 233 -12.22 2.26 18.90
C ILE A 233 -11.87 3.03 20.18
N ASN A 234 -12.35 4.27 20.34
CA ASN A 234 -12.13 5.06 21.55
C ASN A 234 -12.82 4.43 22.77
N ALA A 235 -14.04 3.93 22.62
CA ALA A 235 -14.76 3.26 23.71
C ALA A 235 -14.04 1.97 24.15
N ILE A 236 -13.50 1.19 23.19
CA ILE A 236 -12.65 0.03 23.49
C ILE A 236 -11.38 0.48 24.22
N LEU A 237 -10.75 1.56 23.76
CA LEU A 237 -9.55 2.10 24.40
C LEU A 237 -9.82 2.54 25.85
N GLU A 238 -10.94 3.23 26.11
CA GLU A 238 -11.35 3.59 27.48
C GLU A 238 -11.58 2.34 28.33
N LYS A 239 -12.36 1.38 27.82
CA LYS A 239 -12.67 0.11 28.50
C LYS A 239 -11.41 -0.67 28.87
N VAL A 240 -10.48 -0.81 27.93
CA VAL A 240 -9.27 -1.63 28.12
C VAL A 240 -8.25 -0.93 29.01
N SER A 241 -8.06 0.38 28.82
CA SER A 241 -7.07 1.14 29.59
C SER A 241 -7.56 1.53 30.98
N GLY A 242 -8.87 1.60 31.18
CA GLY A 242 -9.49 2.17 32.39
C GLY A 242 -9.34 3.70 32.47
N LYS A 243 -8.95 4.36 31.38
CA LYS A 243 -8.66 5.80 31.33
C LYS A 243 -9.65 6.52 30.45
N LYS A 244 -9.92 7.78 30.78
CA LYS A 244 -10.71 8.66 29.92
C LYS A 244 -9.96 8.95 28.62
N VAL A 245 -10.66 8.87 27.49
CA VAL A 245 -10.14 9.20 26.17
C VAL A 245 -10.71 10.54 25.71
N ILE A 246 -9.82 11.48 25.38
CA ILE A 246 -10.16 12.75 24.76
C ILE A 246 -9.92 12.63 23.27
N TYR A 247 -10.99 12.73 22.47
CA TYR A 247 -10.89 12.70 21.03
C TYR A 247 -10.69 14.12 20.46
N LYS A 248 -9.68 14.30 19.60
CA LYS A 248 -9.38 15.57 18.93
C LYS A 248 -9.28 15.36 17.43
N VAL A 249 -9.94 16.22 16.67
CA VAL A 249 -9.87 16.24 15.21
C VAL A 249 -9.04 17.43 14.75
N LYS A 250 -7.97 17.17 14.00
CA LYS A 250 -7.18 18.21 13.31
C LYS A 250 -7.80 18.50 11.94
N PRO A 251 -7.75 19.75 11.45
CA PRO A 251 -8.36 20.11 10.17
C PRO A 251 -7.63 19.52 8.94
N THR A 252 -6.37 19.12 9.09
CA THR A 252 -5.51 18.60 8.02
C THR A 252 -4.42 17.70 8.60
N CYS A 253 -3.90 16.78 7.80
CA CYS A 253 -2.64 16.07 8.09
C CYS A 253 -1.42 16.68 7.41
N GLY A 254 -1.56 17.82 6.72
CA GLY A 254 -0.47 18.52 6.02
C GLY A 254 -0.13 17.99 4.63
N ILE A 255 -0.83 16.96 4.14
CA ILE A 255 -0.59 16.36 2.81
C ILE A 255 -1.91 16.40 2.03
N PRO A 256 -2.06 17.25 1.00
CA PRO A 256 -3.32 17.46 0.30
C PRO A 256 -3.99 16.19 -0.23
N ASP A 257 -3.23 15.31 -0.90
CA ASP A 257 -3.77 14.04 -1.43
C ASP A 257 -4.26 13.09 -0.32
N ARG A 258 -3.61 13.12 0.86
CA ARG A 258 -4.01 12.34 2.02
C ARG A 258 -5.21 12.97 2.73
N ASP A 259 -5.33 14.29 2.75
CA ASP A 259 -6.52 14.97 3.26
C ASP A 259 -7.76 14.57 2.46
N ILE A 260 -7.66 14.50 1.13
CA ILE A 260 -8.74 14.01 0.26
C ILE A 260 -9.13 12.57 0.63
N MET A 261 -8.14 11.70 0.86
CA MET A 261 -8.37 10.32 1.30
C MET A 261 -9.10 10.26 2.65
N LEU A 262 -8.72 11.09 3.63
CA LEU A 262 -9.38 11.11 4.93
C LEU A 262 -10.80 11.70 4.85
N GLN A 263 -11.03 12.68 3.96
CA GLN A 263 -12.37 13.17 3.65
C GLN A 263 -13.23 12.09 2.99
N LEU A 264 -12.66 11.27 2.09
CA LEU A 264 -13.34 10.11 1.52
C LEU A 264 -13.84 9.19 2.63
N TYR A 265 -13.00 8.86 3.62
CA TYR A 265 -13.37 7.95 4.70
C TYR A 265 -14.57 8.45 5.50
N ASN A 266 -14.61 9.74 5.83
CA ASN A 266 -15.75 10.34 6.54
C ASN A 266 -17.06 10.28 5.75
N ASN A 267 -17.00 10.35 4.41
CA ASN A 267 -18.19 10.55 3.59
C ASN A 267 -18.74 9.27 2.98
N VAL A 268 -17.87 8.34 2.59
CA VAL A 268 -18.26 7.11 1.89
C VAL A 268 -17.65 5.85 2.51
N GLY A 269 -16.77 5.98 3.49
CA GLY A 269 -16.02 4.84 4.05
C GLY A 269 -14.93 4.31 3.12
N MET A 270 -14.04 3.48 3.66
CA MET A 270 -12.90 2.92 2.89
C MET A 270 -13.33 1.91 1.82
N TYR A 271 -14.33 1.09 2.15
CA TYR A 271 -14.88 0.03 1.28
C TYR A 271 -16.41 -0.02 1.46
N PRO A 272 -17.17 0.93 0.87
CA PRO A 272 -18.62 1.00 1.05
C PRO A 272 -19.31 -0.28 0.57
N GLY A 273 -20.25 -0.80 1.37
CA GLY A 273 -21.09 -1.94 1.00
C GLY A 273 -20.38 -3.29 0.94
N VAL A 274 -19.13 -3.39 1.38
CA VAL A 274 -18.38 -4.65 1.43
C VAL A 274 -18.57 -5.31 2.79
N ASP A 275 -18.91 -6.59 2.82
CA ASP A 275 -18.96 -7.36 4.07
C ASP A 275 -17.56 -7.74 4.55
N ILE A 276 -17.36 -7.72 5.88
CA ILE A 276 -16.07 -8.00 6.52
C ILE A 276 -16.25 -9.13 7.56
N PRO A 277 -15.44 -10.20 7.52
CA PRO A 277 -14.44 -10.50 6.50
C PRO A 277 -15.07 -10.79 5.14
N THR A 278 -14.35 -10.51 4.04
CA THR A 278 -14.85 -10.87 2.71
C THR A 278 -14.82 -12.41 2.54
N PRO A 279 -15.67 -12.99 1.67
CA PRO A 279 -15.65 -14.42 1.39
C PRO A 279 -14.26 -14.96 1.02
N GLU A 280 -13.49 -14.17 0.27
CA GLU A 280 -12.12 -14.49 -0.14
C GLU A 280 -11.17 -14.58 1.04
N VAL A 281 -11.31 -13.73 2.06
CA VAL A 281 -10.48 -13.83 3.27
C VAL A 281 -10.98 -14.93 4.20
N ALA A 282 -12.30 -15.09 4.32
CA ALA A 282 -12.90 -16.13 5.15
C ALA A 282 -12.47 -17.53 4.70
N MET A 283 -12.39 -17.80 3.39
CA MET A 283 -11.97 -19.09 2.86
C MET A 283 -10.49 -19.42 3.12
N LEU A 284 -9.65 -18.44 3.47
CA LEU A 284 -8.26 -18.70 3.84
C LEU A 284 -8.13 -19.34 5.23
N GLY A 285 -9.18 -19.29 6.06
CA GLY A 285 -9.17 -19.84 7.41
C GLY A 285 -8.29 -19.05 8.39
N VAL A 286 -8.00 -17.78 8.07
CA VAL A 286 -7.16 -16.91 8.90
C VAL A 286 -8.00 -16.27 10.01
N LYS A 287 -7.50 -16.33 11.24
CA LYS A 287 -8.08 -15.58 12.36
C LYS A 287 -7.61 -14.13 12.29
N LEU A 288 -8.55 -13.21 12.14
CA LEU A 288 -8.30 -11.77 12.18
C LEU A 288 -8.52 -11.22 13.60
N HIS A 289 -7.78 -10.17 13.93
CA HIS A 289 -7.79 -9.58 15.27
C HIS A 289 -8.63 -8.29 15.32
N SER A 290 -9.15 -8.00 16.51
CA SER A 290 -9.95 -6.82 16.81
C SER A 290 -9.11 -5.63 17.27
N ALA A 291 -9.74 -4.45 17.38
CA ALA A 291 -9.13 -3.30 18.05
C ALA A 291 -8.76 -3.62 19.51
N GLU A 292 -9.60 -4.38 20.22
CA GLU A 292 -9.35 -4.78 21.61
C GLU A 292 -8.07 -5.61 21.73
N ASP A 293 -7.86 -6.56 20.81
CA ASP A 293 -6.63 -7.38 20.77
C ASP A 293 -5.39 -6.49 20.60
N PHE A 294 -5.40 -5.60 19.61
CA PHE A 294 -4.29 -4.67 19.37
C PHE A 294 -4.02 -3.77 20.58
N ILE A 295 -5.08 -3.15 21.13
CA ILE A 295 -4.99 -2.20 22.24
C ILE A 295 -4.40 -2.91 23.47
N ARG A 296 -4.85 -4.12 23.80
CA ARG A 296 -4.33 -4.88 24.95
C ARG A 296 -2.86 -5.22 24.80
N GLU A 297 -2.44 -5.57 23.59
CA GLU A 297 -1.10 -6.09 23.34
C GLU A 297 -0.06 -4.98 23.14
N ARG A 298 -0.38 -3.94 22.36
CA ARG A 298 0.63 -2.99 21.87
C ARG A 298 0.64 -1.68 22.64
N LEU A 299 -0.53 -1.11 22.96
CA LEU A 299 -0.60 0.23 23.55
C LEU A 299 0.04 0.35 24.95
N PRO A 300 -0.05 -0.63 25.87
CA PRO A 300 0.63 -0.52 27.16
C PRO A 300 2.15 -0.33 27.04
N SER A 301 2.77 -1.06 26.11
CA SER A 301 4.21 -0.93 25.86
C SER A 301 4.56 0.41 25.21
N ALA A 302 3.73 0.89 24.29
CA ALA A 302 3.91 2.16 23.62
C ALA A 302 3.76 3.35 24.60
N PHE A 303 2.76 3.33 25.47
CA PHE A 303 2.57 4.39 26.48
C PHE A 303 3.70 4.43 27.50
N LYS A 304 4.25 3.28 27.89
CA LYS A 304 5.46 3.23 28.74
C LYS A 304 6.64 3.91 28.05
N ALA A 305 6.88 3.59 26.78
CA ALA A 305 7.95 4.21 26.00
C ALA A 305 7.74 5.73 25.85
N GLN A 306 6.52 6.18 25.51
CA GLN A 306 6.19 7.61 25.42
C GLN A 306 6.43 8.35 26.73
N SER A 307 6.07 7.75 27.87
CA SER A 307 6.25 8.37 29.19
C SER A 307 7.72 8.51 29.64
N ALA A 308 8.64 7.83 28.96
CA ALA A 308 10.08 7.93 29.21
C ALA A 308 10.77 9.00 28.33
N MET A 309 10.04 9.60 27.38
CA MET A 309 10.54 10.62 26.46
C MET A 309 10.35 12.03 27.06
N SER A 310 11.22 12.97 26.73
CA SER A 310 11.04 14.35 27.17
C SER A 310 9.89 15.03 26.42
N PRO A 311 9.22 16.06 26.98
CA PRO A 311 8.13 16.76 26.29
C PRO A 311 8.52 17.33 24.90
N SER A 312 9.79 17.68 24.69
CA SER A 312 10.31 18.11 23.39
C SER A 312 10.43 16.99 22.35
N ASP A 313 10.43 15.73 22.77
CA ASP A 313 10.53 14.56 21.90
C ASP A 313 9.13 14.05 21.45
N ILE A 314 8.07 14.56 22.06
CA ILE A 314 6.67 14.32 21.67
C ILE A 314 6.31 15.29 20.55
N GLN A 315 7.05 15.24 19.44
CA GLN A 315 6.70 15.96 18.24
C GLN A 315 5.61 15.19 17.47
N ASP A 316 4.64 15.91 16.89
CA ASP A 316 3.61 15.34 16.02
C ASP A 316 4.25 14.47 14.92
N TRP A 317 3.53 13.45 14.45
CA TRP A 317 3.99 12.65 13.33
C TRP A 317 4.33 13.54 12.12
N ASP A 318 5.60 13.53 11.73
CA ASP A 318 6.12 14.23 10.56
C ASP A 318 6.04 13.28 9.35
N PRO A 319 5.35 13.65 8.26
CA PRO A 319 5.40 12.92 7.00
C PRO A 319 6.81 12.52 6.55
N ALA A 320 7.80 13.39 6.77
CA ALA A 320 9.20 13.11 6.41
C ALA A 320 9.85 12.05 7.33
N SER A 321 9.28 11.78 8.51
CA SER A 321 9.79 10.75 9.43
C SER A 321 9.42 9.31 9.03
N GLU A 322 8.36 9.11 8.22
CA GLU A 322 8.05 7.80 7.62
C GLU A 322 9.08 7.39 6.55
N ALA A 323 9.78 8.37 5.98
CA ALA A 323 10.82 8.15 4.99
C ALA A 323 12.19 7.77 5.59
N VAL A 324 12.30 7.62 6.91
CA VAL A 324 13.60 7.36 7.55
C VAL A 324 13.93 5.86 7.58
N ASP A 325 14.31 5.38 6.40
CA ASP A 325 15.47 4.49 6.19
C ASP A 325 16.02 4.69 4.75
N GLN A 326 16.02 5.95 4.26
CA GLN A 326 16.17 6.23 2.82
C GLN A 326 17.13 7.37 2.46
N THR A 327 17.74 8.05 3.45
CA THR A 327 18.82 9.02 3.22
C THR A 327 19.97 8.80 4.19
N ALA A 328 20.84 7.84 3.88
CA ALA A 328 22.24 7.93 4.26
C ALA A 328 23.02 8.30 2.98
N SER A 329 22.92 9.56 2.57
CA SER A 329 23.78 10.09 1.53
C SER A 329 25.17 10.35 2.12
N ALA A 330 26.16 9.81 1.43
CA ALA A 330 27.58 9.97 1.68
C ALA A 330 28.00 11.39 2.07
N THR A 331 28.52 11.53 3.29
CA THR A 331 29.71 12.33 3.62
C THR A 331 30.23 11.83 4.96
N ASP A 332 31.12 10.84 4.94
CA ASP A 332 32.19 10.66 5.92
C ASP A 332 33.11 9.55 5.40
N ASP A 333 33.77 9.86 4.28
CA ASP A 333 35.01 9.18 3.88
C ASP A 333 36.13 10.20 4.09
N ALA A 334 36.60 10.29 5.34
CA ALA A 334 37.83 10.99 5.66
C ALA A 334 38.50 10.35 6.89
N ARG A 335 39.64 9.70 6.59
CA ARG A 335 40.71 9.27 7.50
C ARG A 335 40.51 7.95 8.26
N GLU A 336 40.84 6.87 7.57
CA GLU A 336 41.72 5.86 8.15
C GLU A 336 43.05 5.85 7.39
N THR A 337 44.07 6.46 7.99
CA THR A 337 45.47 6.23 7.61
C THR A 337 45.96 5.03 8.39
N THR A 338 46.11 3.89 7.71
CA THR A 338 46.94 2.78 8.20
C THR A 338 48.41 3.21 8.20
N PRO A 339 49.17 2.97 9.29
CA PRO A 339 50.60 3.23 9.30
C PRO A 339 51.34 2.05 8.64
N THR A 340 52.08 2.34 7.58
CA THR A 340 53.15 1.47 7.12
C THR A 340 54.47 2.17 7.41
N ASP A 341 55.22 1.58 8.33
CA ASP A 341 56.66 1.76 8.47
C ASP A 341 57.32 1.57 7.11
N ASP A 342 58.15 2.54 6.71
CA ASP A 342 59.37 2.22 5.98
C ASP A 342 60.42 3.31 6.20
N GLN A 343 61.63 2.84 6.44
CA GLN A 343 62.84 3.57 6.80
C GLN A 343 63.46 4.29 5.59
N ASP A 344 64.52 5.05 5.89
CA ASP A 344 65.41 5.80 4.98
C ASP A 344 64.84 7.11 4.41
N GLY A 345 65.54 8.24 4.45
CA GLY A 345 66.91 8.50 4.87
C GLY A 345 67.34 9.81 4.22
N THR A 346 67.70 10.79 5.04
CA THR A 346 68.63 11.89 4.71
C THR A 346 68.30 12.84 3.54
N LYS A 347 67.99 14.11 3.83
CA LYS A 347 68.90 15.28 3.70
C LYS A 347 68.16 16.61 3.74
N LYS A 348 68.56 17.44 4.71
CA LYS A 348 68.35 18.89 4.77
C LYS A 348 69.24 19.61 3.75
N ARG A 349 68.72 20.67 3.13
CA ARG A 349 69.31 22.05 2.99
C ARG A 349 68.36 22.84 2.06
N ASN A 350 67.62 23.84 2.57
CA ASN A 350 67.99 25.23 2.89
C ASN A 350 68.41 26.09 1.69
N VAL A 351 68.07 27.38 1.85
CA VAL A 351 68.40 28.60 1.06
C VAL A 351 67.27 28.98 0.09
N ALA A 352 66.79 30.22 -0.01
CA ALA A 352 66.79 31.43 0.83
C ALA A 352 65.79 32.41 0.18
N LYS A 353 65.46 33.45 0.95
CA LYS A 353 64.67 34.64 0.62
C LYS A 353 65.13 35.33 -0.68
N ASP A 354 64.20 35.99 -1.38
CA ASP A 354 64.22 37.45 -1.45
C ASP A 354 62.90 38.06 -1.99
N THR A 355 62.62 39.22 -1.42
CA THR A 355 61.51 40.16 -1.64
C THR A 355 61.67 40.97 -2.93
N ALA A 356 60.56 41.34 -3.60
CA ALA A 356 60.22 42.73 -3.96
C ALA A 356 59.02 42.80 -4.92
N ALA A 357 58.40 43.98 -4.91
CA ALA A 357 57.08 44.30 -5.38
C ALA A 357 56.97 44.73 -6.85
N ALA A 358 55.70 44.75 -7.29
CA ALA A 358 55.04 45.76 -8.11
C ALA A 358 55.04 45.67 -9.64
N ASN A 359 53.83 45.93 -10.12
CA ASN A 359 53.38 46.50 -11.38
C ASN A 359 52.92 45.59 -12.52
N ALA A 360 51.69 45.95 -12.92
CA ALA A 360 50.84 45.37 -13.93
C ALA A 360 51.30 45.74 -15.33
N GLU A 361 51.11 44.82 -16.27
CA GLU A 361 50.72 45.17 -17.63
C GLU A 361 49.97 44.00 -18.30
N SER A 362 48.95 44.41 -19.04
CA SER A 362 47.95 43.60 -19.74
C SER A 362 48.49 42.90 -20.99
N THR A 363 47.97 41.72 -21.33
CA THR A 363 47.69 41.30 -22.71
C THR A 363 46.67 40.14 -22.73
N GLU A 364 45.75 40.19 -23.68
CA GLU A 364 44.56 39.35 -23.91
C GLU A 364 44.89 37.85 -24.14
N ARG A 365 43.99 36.86 -23.99
CA ARG A 365 42.86 36.45 -24.89
C ARG A 365 42.31 35.05 -24.42
N PRO A 366 41.29 34.39 -25.02
CA PRO A 366 39.84 34.58 -24.87
C PRO A 366 39.03 33.28 -24.54
N THR A 367 37.70 33.40 -24.52
CA THR A 367 36.64 32.34 -24.70
C THR A 367 36.35 31.38 -23.52
N LYS A 368 35.13 30.95 -23.20
CA LYS A 368 33.88 30.82 -23.97
C LYS A 368 32.69 30.75 -22.98
N LYS A 369 31.68 31.63 -23.09
CA LYS A 369 30.36 31.45 -22.47
C LYS A 369 29.54 30.49 -23.34
N MET A 370 29.07 29.37 -22.80
CA MET A 370 28.02 28.56 -23.44
C MET A 370 26.65 28.95 -22.88
N LYS A 371 25.76 29.30 -23.81
CA LYS A 371 24.37 29.70 -23.61
C LYS A 371 23.49 28.49 -23.30
N ARG A 372 22.51 28.69 -22.41
CA ARG A 372 21.34 27.83 -22.18
C ARG A 372 20.58 27.60 -23.49
N GLY A 373 20.50 26.34 -23.93
CA GLY A 373 19.64 25.89 -25.01
C GLY A 373 18.34 25.31 -24.46
N LYS A 374 17.21 25.89 -24.87
CA LYS A 374 15.87 25.31 -24.74
C LYS A 374 15.83 24.01 -25.54
N TYR A 375 15.44 22.90 -24.90
CA TYR A 375 14.94 21.73 -25.63
C TYR A 375 13.41 21.75 -25.61
N ILE A 376 12.86 22.05 -26.78
CA ILE A 376 11.47 21.76 -27.16
C ILE A 376 11.52 20.34 -27.74
N SER A 377 10.90 19.36 -27.06
CA SER A 377 10.74 18.03 -27.64
C SER A 377 9.67 18.11 -28.73
N ARG A 378 10.09 17.80 -29.96
CA ARG A 378 9.19 17.61 -31.11
C ARG A 378 8.44 16.30 -30.93
N ALA A 379 7.11 16.40 -31.00
CA ALA A 379 6.22 15.27 -31.20
C ALA A 379 6.61 14.49 -32.46
N CYS A 380 6.77 13.18 -32.32
CA CYS A 380 6.89 12.27 -33.45
C CYS A 380 5.48 11.84 -33.86
N THR A 381 4.97 12.48 -34.90
CA THR A 381 3.78 12.05 -35.65
C THR A 381 4.21 11.10 -36.77
N SER A 382 4.02 9.79 -36.58
CA SER A 382 3.83 8.85 -37.71
C SER A 382 3.23 7.52 -37.25
N CYS A 383 1.89 7.43 -37.17
CA CYS A 383 1.18 6.23 -37.61
C CYS A 383 -0.26 6.62 -37.93
N GLN A 384 -0.52 6.81 -39.22
CA GLN A 384 -1.83 7.10 -39.79
C GLN A 384 -2.70 5.82 -39.80
N GLN A 385 -3.91 5.98 -39.29
CA GLN A 385 -5.16 5.48 -39.88
C GLN A 385 -5.28 3.97 -40.16
N ARG A 386 -5.94 3.24 -39.25
CA ARG A 386 -6.93 2.24 -39.64
C ARG A 386 -8.28 2.60 -39.05
N LYS A 387 -9.18 3.05 -39.92
CA LYS A 387 -10.61 3.18 -39.64
C LYS A 387 -11.19 1.78 -39.46
N ILE A 388 -11.59 1.40 -38.25
CA ILE A 388 -12.50 0.27 -38.05
C ILE A 388 -13.92 0.82 -38.14
N LYS A 389 -14.62 0.48 -39.23
CA LYS A 389 -16.07 0.62 -39.33
C LYS A 389 -16.69 -0.36 -38.34
N VAL A 390 -17.37 0.14 -37.31
CA VAL A 390 -18.28 -0.69 -36.50
C VAL A 390 -19.58 -0.79 -37.29
N GLY A 391 -19.75 -1.90 -38.01
CA GLY A 391 -21.02 -2.31 -38.60
C GLY A 391 -21.82 -3.10 -37.58
N VAL A 392 -22.97 -2.57 -37.20
CA VAL A 392 -23.99 -3.30 -36.44
C VAL A 392 -24.59 -4.36 -37.37
N HIS A 393 -24.32 -5.63 -37.11
CA HIS A 393 -25.12 -6.72 -37.65
C HIS A 393 -25.60 -7.61 -36.52
N VAL A 394 -26.90 -7.46 -36.24
CA VAL A 394 -27.73 -8.42 -35.50
C VAL A 394 -27.92 -9.63 -36.42
N LEU A 395 -27.52 -10.82 -35.94
CA LEU A 395 -27.88 -12.09 -36.55
C LEU A 395 -28.37 -13.02 -35.44
N LEU A 396 -29.70 -13.05 -35.32
CA LEU A 396 -30.44 -14.12 -34.66
C LEU A 396 -30.36 -15.35 -35.59
N SER A 397 -29.75 -16.43 -35.11
CA SER A 397 -29.88 -17.75 -35.73
C SER A 397 -30.63 -18.67 -34.77
N SER A 398 -31.89 -18.89 -35.11
CA SER A 398 -32.78 -19.91 -34.60
C SER A 398 -32.20 -21.30 -34.91
N ILE A 399 -32.13 -22.17 -33.90
CA ILE A 399 -31.98 -23.61 -34.09
C ILE A 399 -33.20 -24.26 -33.45
N ASN A 400 -34.08 -24.78 -34.31
CA ASN A 400 -35.08 -25.79 -33.99
C ASN A 400 -34.36 -27.13 -33.85
N VAL A 401 -34.66 -27.88 -32.79
CA VAL A 401 -34.44 -29.33 -32.75
C VAL A 401 -35.73 -29.97 -32.29
N ASP A 402 -36.37 -30.67 -33.24
CA ASP A 402 -37.42 -31.65 -33.01
C ASP A 402 -36.83 -32.88 -32.31
N MET A 403 -37.51 -33.37 -31.28
CA MET A 403 -37.34 -34.74 -30.75
C MET A 403 -38.71 -35.27 -30.32
N GLU A 404 -39.39 -35.99 -31.22
CA GLU A 404 -40.22 -37.16 -30.87
C GLU A 404 -39.25 -38.20 -30.27
N GLY A 405 -39.45 -38.86 -29.12
CA GLY A 405 -40.60 -39.59 -28.63
C GLY A 405 -40.20 -41.06 -28.54
N ASP A 406 -39.93 -41.62 -27.35
CA ASP A 406 -40.32 -43.00 -27.04
C ASP A 406 -40.25 -43.36 -25.54
N SER A 407 -41.04 -44.40 -25.26
CA SER A 407 -41.67 -44.98 -24.07
C SER A 407 -40.86 -45.44 -22.83
N ASP A 408 -41.62 -45.47 -21.71
CA ASP A 408 -41.77 -46.53 -20.70
C ASP A 408 -40.61 -46.95 -19.74
N LYS A 409 -40.82 -46.70 -18.42
CA LYS A 409 -41.11 -47.75 -17.39
C LYS A 409 -41.22 -47.21 -15.94
N SER A 410 -42.46 -47.20 -15.43
CA SER A 410 -42.98 -47.72 -14.13
C SER A 410 -42.29 -47.50 -12.75
N TYR A 411 -42.96 -46.68 -11.91
CA TYR A 411 -43.40 -46.81 -10.47
C TYR A 411 -42.40 -46.97 -9.27
N PRO A 412 -42.79 -46.64 -7.99
CA PRO A 412 -44.04 -46.08 -7.46
C PRO A 412 -43.95 -44.87 -6.48
N THR A 413 -45.13 -44.32 -6.25
CA THR A 413 -45.62 -43.29 -5.31
C THR A 413 -45.81 -43.75 -3.86
N SER A 414 -45.51 -42.88 -2.89
CA SER A 414 -46.28 -42.55 -1.65
C SER A 414 -45.41 -41.60 -0.80
N ALA A 415 -45.84 -40.52 -0.15
CA ALA A 415 -47.14 -40.16 0.37
C ALA A 415 -47.32 -38.63 0.42
N LYS A 416 -48.59 -38.22 0.40
CA LYS A 416 -49.12 -36.87 0.61
C LYS A 416 -49.24 -36.57 2.11
N GLU A 417 -49.17 -35.28 2.44
CA GLU A 417 -50.00 -34.50 3.40
C GLU A 417 -49.22 -33.20 3.66
N GLU A 418 -49.46 -32.06 3.01
CA GLU A 418 -50.65 -31.19 2.99
C GLU A 418 -50.90 -30.50 4.36
N ILE A 419 -50.35 -29.28 4.55
CA ILE A 419 -51.04 -28.18 5.24
C ILE A 419 -50.75 -26.85 4.51
N HIS A 420 -51.84 -26.13 4.29
CA HIS A 420 -52.11 -24.91 3.55
C HIS A 420 -51.45 -23.61 4.06
N ALA A 421 -51.30 -22.69 3.08
CA ALA A 421 -51.57 -21.24 3.08
C ALA A 421 -50.84 -20.35 4.12
N ASP A 422 -50.27 -19.20 3.76
CA ASP A 422 -50.93 -18.17 2.96
C ASP A 422 -49.93 -17.27 2.22
N ASN A 423 -50.44 -16.65 1.16
CA ASN A 423 -49.73 -16.12 0.02
C ASN A 423 -49.72 -14.58 0.03
N ALA A 424 -48.70 -14.03 -0.64
CA ALA A 424 -48.73 -12.77 -1.38
C ALA A 424 -48.95 -11.44 -0.63
N SER A 425 -47.96 -10.55 -0.72
CA SER A 425 -47.91 -9.58 -1.83
C SER A 425 -46.82 -8.52 -1.59
N ARG A 426 -45.96 -8.32 -2.60
CA ARG A 426 -45.45 -7.00 -3.03
C ARG A 426 -44.48 -7.17 -4.19
N ASN A 427 -45.02 -7.05 -5.39
CA ASN A 427 -44.30 -6.48 -6.53
C ASN A 427 -45.35 -5.94 -7.50
N ASN A 428 -45.25 -4.66 -7.82
CA ASN A 428 -45.56 -4.17 -9.16
C ASN A 428 -44.98 -2.78 -9.38
N TYR A 429 -44.19 -2.70 -10.45
CA TYR A 429 -43.79 -1.50 -11.16
C TYR A 429 -45.03 -0.82 -11.80
N LEU A 430 -44.99 0.51 -11.94
CA LEU A 430 -44.94 1.23 -13.23
C LEU A 430 -45.55 2.65 -13.17
N ALA A 431 -44.83 3.54 -13.86
CA ALA A 431 -45.30 4.65 -14.70
C ALA A 431 -45.86 5.95 -14.08
N SER A 432 -45.08 7.00 -14.35
CA SER A 432 -45.44 8.41 -14.42
C SER A 432 -46.41 8.70 -15.58
N PRO A 433 -47.18 9.81 -15.51
CA PRO A 433 -47.19 10.70 -16.67
C PRO A 433 -47.05 12.21 -16.34
N LEU A 434 -46.62 12.89 -17.40
CA LEU A 434 -46.26 14.30 -17.57
C LEU A 434 -47.40 15.33 -17.41
N LEU A 435 -46.96 16.53 -16.99
CA LEU A 435 -47.35 17.88 -17.44
C LEU A 435 -48.83 18.34 -17.38
N GLN A 436 -49.08 19.34 -16.53
CA GLN A 436 -49.72 20.60 -16.94
C GLN A 436 -49.36 21.72 -15.95
N GLY A 437 -48.82 22.81 -16.48
CA GLY A 437 -48.47 24.00 -15.71
C GLY A 437 -49.64 24.96 -15.55
N ALA A 438 -49.57 25.82 -14.53
CA ALA A 438 -50.14 27.16 -14.57
C ALA A 438 -49.50 28.03 -13.48
N HIS A 439 -49.14 29.25 -13.88
CA HIS A 439 -48.59 30.34 -13.12
C HIS A 439 -49.42 30.75 -11.89
N ASN A 440 -48.77 31.09 -10.77
CA ASN A 440 -48.78 32.47 -10.24
C ASN A 440 -47.91 32.63 -8.98
N ARG A 441 -46.99 33.59 -9.05
CA ARG A 441 -46.38 34.36 -7.94
C ARG A 441 -46.59 35.84 -8.32
N PRO A 442 -46.37 36.81 -7.42
CA PRO A 442 -46.52 36.82 -5.96
C PRO A 442 -47.26 38.09 -5.48
N VAL A 443 -47.56 38.20 -4.18
CA VAL A 443 -47.73 39.51 -3.52
C VAL A 443 -46.86 39.54 -2.27
N LYS A 444 -45.93 40.50 -2.26
CA LYS A 444 -45.26 41.01 -1.07
C LYS A 444 -46.19 42.04 -0.40
N THR A 445 -46.31 41.97 0.91
CA THR A 445 -46.27 43.12 1.83
C THR A 445 -45.68 42.63 3.13
#